data_AF-A0A6S7DW70-F1
#
_entry.id   AF-A0A6S7DW70-F1
#
_cell.length_a   1.000
_cell.length_b   1.000
_cell.length_c   1.000
_cell.angle_alpha   90.00
_cell.angle_beta   90.00
_cell.angle_gamma   90.00
#
_symmetry.space_group_name_H-M   'P 1'
#
loop_
_entity.id
_entity.type
_entity.pdbx_description
1 polymer ?
#
loop_
_entity_poly.entity_id
_entity_poly.type
_entity_poly.pdbx_seq_one_letter_code
_entity_poly.pdbx_strand_id
1 'polypeptide(L)'
;MLINVVVLLLALLALMGLLFRLAAPRGRMASGVDAKHASGPSPVRRWCLRIVGASCLALSALFFYAWYAFYWKWDFNELGRYYDPVDQVVYTTSGFVWILPATLLLAAGWFCFWRGWRR
;
A
#
# COMPACT_ATOMS: atom_id res chain seq x y z
N MET A 1 -1.51 14.84 14.64
CA MET A 1 -1.75 13.96 13.46
C MET A 1 -0.51 13.75 12.62
N LEU A 2 0.26 14.79 12.24
CA LEU A 2 1.41 14.69 11.33
C LEU A 2 2.44 13.62 11.74
N ILE A 3 2.80 13.53 13.03
CA ILE A 3 3.75 12.53 13.55
C ILE A 3 3.26 11.09 13.32
N ASN A 4 1.97 10.81 13.55
CA ASN A 4 1.39 9.48 13.35
C ASN A 4 1.40 9.06 11.88
N VAL A 5 1.26 10.04 10.97
CA VAL A 5 1.26 9.82 9.52
C VAL A 5 2.65 9.53 9.02
N VAL A 6 3.66 10.27 9.50
CA VAL A 6 5.06 10.04 9.14
C VAL A 6 5.51 8.66 9.64
N VAL A 7 5.16 8.28 10.87
CA VAL A 7 5.45 6.94 11.41
C VAL A 7 4.75 5.85 10.59
N LEU A 8 3.49 6.05 10.21
CA LEU A 8 2.76 5.12 9.36
C LEU A 8 3.42 4.97 7.97
N LEU A 9 3.82 6.08 7.35
CA LEU A 9 4.50 6.08 6.05
C LEU A 9 5.86 5.36 6.13
N LEU A 10 6.66 5.63 7.15
CA LEU A 10 7.94 4.94 7.36
C LEU A 10 7.74 3.44 7.60
N ALA A 11 6.72 3.06 8.38
CA ALA A 11 6.36 1.67 8.60
C ALA A 11 5.91 0.98 7.31
N LEU A 12 5.13 1.66 6.47
CA LEU A 12 4.70 1.16 5.16
C LEU A 12 5.88 1.02 4.19
N LEU A 13 6.81 1.98 4.16
CA LEU A 13 8.01 1.91 3.34
C LEU A 13 8.94 0.76 3.80
N ALA A 14 9.10 0.58 5.10
CA ALA A 14 9.85 -0.55 5.67
C ALA A 14 9.19 -1.90 5.33
N LEU A 15 7.85 -1.98 5.43
CA LEU A 15 7.08 -3.14 5.02
C LEU A 15 7.25 -3.41 3.53
N MET A 16 7.17 -2.40 2.67
CA MET A 16 7.40 -2.54 1.23
C MET A 16 8.82 -3.03 0.93
N GLY A 17 9.84 -2.51 1.62
CA GLY A 17 11.21 -2.98 1.51
C GLY A 17 11.39 -4.45 1.93
N LEU A 18 10.74 -4.86 3.02
CA LEU A 18 10.72 -6.25 3.47
C LEU A 18 10.01 -7.16 2.46
N LEU A 19 8.84 -6.77 1.98
CA LEU A 19 8.10 -7.49 0.96
C LEU A 19 8.89 -7.61 -0.34
N PHE A 20 9.60 -6.56 -0.74
CA PHE A 20 10.47 -6.58 -1.91
C PHE A 20 11.63 -7.58 -1.73
N ARG A 21 12.26 -7.62 -0.56
CA ARG A 21 13.31 -8.61 -0.24
C ARG A 21 12.77 -10.04 -0.22
N LEU A 22 11.57 -10.27 0.30
CA LEU A 22 10.91 -11.57 0.29
C LEU A 22 10.48 -11.98 -1.12
N ALA A 23 10.10 -11.01 -1.95
CA ALA A 23 9.69 -11.19 -3.34
C ALA A 23 10.88 -11.33 -4.30
N ALA A 24 12.06 -10.82 -3.96
CA ALA A 24 13.27 -10.94 -4.77
C ALA A 24 13.67 -12.42 -4.92
N PRO A 25 14.10 -12.85 -6.12
CA PRO A 25 14.71 -14.16 -6.27
C PRO A 25 15.95 -14.20 -5.39
N ARG A 26 16.00 -15.13 -4.43
CA ARG A 26 17.22 -15.40 -3.67
C ARG A 26 18.23 -15.90 -4.70
N GLY A 27 19.16 -15.03 -5.11
CA GLY A 27 20.32 -15.42 -5.88
C GLY A 27 21.10 -16.45 -5.07
N ARG A 28 20.82 -17.72 -5.32
CA ARG A 28 21.61 -18.82 -4.78
C ARG A 28 22.86 -18.83 -5.66
N MET A 29 24.03 -18.59 -5.06
CA MET A 29 25.29 -19.02 -5.66
C MET A 29 25.19 -20.53 -5.86
N ALA A 30 24.76 -20.95 -7.04
CA ALA A 30 24.61 -22.34 -7.39
C ALA A 30 25.94 -22.80 -8.02
N SER A 31 26.69 -23.59 -7.25
CA SER A 31 27.63 -24.55 -7.81
C SER A 31 26.91 -25.36 -8.90
N GLY A 32 27.57 -25.55 -10.05
CA GLY A 32 26.98 -25.91 -11.34
C GLY A 32 26.31 -27.30 -11.46
N VAL A 33 26.01 -27.98 -10.36
CA VAL A 33 25.42 -29.33 -10.35
C VAL A 33 23.89 -29.32 -10.18
N ASP A 34 23.32 -28.27 -9.59
CA ASP A 34 21.88 -28.22 -9.24
C ASP A 34 20.95 -27.66 -10.34
N ALA A 35 21.51 -27.28 -11.50
CA ALA A 35 20.80 -26.53 -12.54
C ALA A 35 19.61 -27.26 -13.20
N LYS A 36 19.47 -28.58 -12.99
CA LYS A 36 18.40 -29.38 -13.61
C LYS A 36 17.10 -29.44 -12.81
N HIS A 37 17.08 -28.93 -11.57
CA HIS A 37 15.89 -28.83 -10.72
C HIS A 37 15.66 -27.38 -10.28
N ALA A 38 15.57 -26.46 -11.25
CA ALA A 38 15.09 -25.11 -11.01
C ALA A 38 13.59 -25.16 -10.64
N SER A 39 13.30 -25.61 -9.43
CA SER A 39 11.96 -25.57 -8.86
C SER A 39 11.50 -24.11 -8.80
N GLY A 40 10.41 -23.81 -9.51
CA GLY A 40 9.78 -22.50 -9.44
C GLY A 40 9.43 -22.12 -7.99
N PRO A 41 9.07 -20.86 -7.72
CA PRO A 41 8.74 -20.42 -6.37
C PRO A 41 7.67 -21.32 -5.75
N SER A 42 7.91 -21.78 -4.52
CA SER A 42 7.06 -22.76 -3.83
C SER A 42 5.60 -22.28 -3.78
N PRO A 43 4.61 -23.20 -3.86
CA PRO A 43 3.20 -22.84 -3.83
C PRO A 43 2.81 -22.04 -2.57
N VAL A 44 3.43 -22.36 -1.43
CA VAL A 44 3.27 -21.61 -0.16
C VAL A 44 3.69 -20.15 -0.33
N ARG A 45 4.84 -19.88 -0.95
CA ARG A 45 5.31 -18.50 -1.20
C ARG A 45 4.36 -17.71 -2.10
N ARG A 46 3.76 -18.36 -3.10
CA ARG A 46 2.78 -17.73 -3.98
C ARG A 46 1.50 -17.37 -3.21
N TRP A 47 1.03 -18.25 -2.33
CA TRP A 47 -0.11 -17.97 -1.46
C TRP A 47 0.16 -16.83 -0.47
N CYS A 48 1.34 -16.81 0.18
CA CYS A 48 1.75 -15.70 1.04
C CYS A 48 1.71 -14.36 0.27
N LEU A 49 2.27 -14.30 -0.94
CA LEU A 49 2.27 -13.09 -1.77
C LEU A 49 0.86 -12.63 -2.15
N ARG A 50 -0.07 -13.56 -2.40
CA ARG A 50 -1.47 -13.22 -2.68
C ARG A 50 -2.19 -12.66 -1.47
N ILE A 51 -2.02 -13.29 -0.30
CA ILE A 51 -2.62 -12.82 0.96
C ILE A 51 -2.10 -11.43 1.30
N VAL A 52 -0.77 -11.24 1.26
CA VAL A 52 -0.16 -9.93 1.47
C VAL A 52 -0.68 -8.91 0.46
N GLY A 53 -0.74 -9.29 -0.83
CA GLY A 53 -1.25 -8.43 -1.88
C GLY A 53 -2.68 -7.98 -1.62
N ALA A 54 -3.56 -8.93 -1.27
CA ALA A 54 -4.96 -8.65 -0.95
C ALA A 54 -5.09 -7.73 0.28
N SER A 55 -4.32 -7.98 1.35
CA SER A 55 -4.31 -7.11 2.52
C SER A 55 -3.87 -5.68 2.20
N CYS A 56 -2.82 -5.51 1.38
CA CYS A 56 -2.39 -4.19 0.93
C CYS A 56 -3.46 -3.48 0.10
N LEU A 57 -4.15 -4.18 -0.80
CA LEU A 57 -5.24 -3.62 -1.60
C LEU A 57 -6.44 -3.21 -0.73
N ALA A 58 -6.83 -4.04 0.24
CA ALA A 58 -7.90 -3.72 1.18
C ALA A 58 -7.56 -2.47 2.02
N LEU A 59 -6.33 -2.39 2.54
CA LEU A 59 -5.87 -1.22 3.29
C LEU A 59 -5.79 0.03 2.39
N SER A 60 -5.34 -0.11 1.14
CA SER A 60 -5.34 0.97 0.16
C SER A 60 -6.75 1.54 -0.05
N ALA A 61 -7.75 0.66 -0.24
CA ALA A 61 -9.15 1.08 -0.38
C ALA A 61 -9.65 1.83 0.86
N LEU A 62 -9.31 1.39 2.06
CA LEU A 62 -9.66 2.07 3.31
C LEU A 62 -9.05 3.48 3.39
N PHE A 63 -7.77 3.65 3.02
CA PHE A 63 -7.13 4.96 3.03
C PHE A 63 -7.65 5.88 1.94
N PHE A 64 -7.96 5.36 0.75
CA PHE A 64 -8.66 6.12 -0.29
C PHE A 64 -10.05 6.58 0.17
N TYR A 65 -10.79 5.72 0.86
CA TYR A 65 -12.09 6.08 1.44
C TYR A 65 -11.94 7.16 2.51
N ALA A 66 -10.97 7.04 3.42
CA ALA A 66 -10.70 8.08 4.41
C ALA A 66 -10.33 9.41 3.71
N TRP A 67 -9.47 9.38 2.71
CA TRP A 67 -9.14 10.56 1.92
C TRP A 67 -10.36 11.19 1.24
N TYR A 68 -11.23 10.36 0.64
CA TYR A 68 -12.48 10.81 0.05
C TYR A 68 -13.39 11.47 1.10
N ALA A 69 -13.57 10.79 2.24
CA ALA A 69 -14.47 11.23 3.31
C ALA A 69 -14.04 12.53 3.99
N PHE A 70 -12.73 12.78 4.09
CA PHE A 70 -12.19 13.97 4.76
C PHE A 70 -11.91 15.13 3.79
N TYR A 71 -11.64 14.86 2.52
CA TYR A 71 -11.14 15.87 1.60
C TYR A 71 -11.90 15.91 0.27
N TRP A 72 -12.03 14.80 -0.44
CA TRP A 72 -12.57 14.86 -1.80
C TRP A 72 -14.08 15.12 -1.86
N LYS A 73 -14.85 14.64 -0.87
CA LYS A 73 -16.32 14.74 -0.92
C LYS A 73 -16.86 16.17 -0.73
N TRP A 74 -16.03 17.09 -0.24
CA TRP A 74 -16.43 18.42 0.15
C TRP A 74 -16.02 19.46 -0.91
N ASP A 75 -16.90 20.41 -1.17
CA ASP A 75 -16.65 21.52 -2.10
C ASP A 75 -16.02 22.69 -1.34
N PHE A 76 -14.70 22.80 -1.40
CA PHE A 76 -13.96 23.85 -0.70
C PHE A 76 -13.97 25.14 -1.51
N ASN A 77 -14.17 26.27 -0.83
CA ASN A 77 -14.05 27.59 -1.46
C ASN A 77 -12.58 27.94 -1.78
N GLU A 78 -12.36 29.13 -2.34
CA GLU A 78 -11.03 29.66 -2.70
C GLU A 78 -10.05 29.72 -1.52
N LEU A 79 -10.57 29.80 -0.28
CA LEU A 79 -9.77 29.81 0.96
C LEU A 79 -9.49 28.40 1.51
N GLY A 80 -9.92 27.34 0.80
CA GLY A 80 -9.79 25.96 1.26
C GLY A 80 -10.68 25.65 2.47
N ARG A 81 -11.84 26.30 2.59
CA ARG A 81 -12.78 26.11 3.70
C ARG A 81 -14.13 25.63 3.18
N TYR A 82 -14.68 24.64 3.87
CA TYR A 82 -16.04 24.19 3.68
C TYR A 82 -16.77 24.33 5.01
N TYR A 83 -17.91 25.02 5.00
CA TYR A 83 -18.75 25.16 6.18
C TYR A 83 -19.90 24.16 6.08
N ASP A 84 -20.02 23.31 7.08
CA ASP A 84 -21.14 22.39 7.23
C ASP A 84 -22.27 23.09 7.99
N PRO A 85 -23.41 23.39 7.35
CA PRO A 85 -24.52 24.07 8.00
C PRO A 85 -25.27 23.18 9.00
N VAL A 86 -25.13 21.85 8.94
CA VAL A 86 -25.78 20.91 9.86
C VAL A 86 -24.98 20.83 11.15
N ASP A 87 -23.69 20.50 11.01
CA ASP A 87 -22.81 20.32 12.16
C ASP A 87 -22.23 21.64 12.70
N GLN A 88 -22.42 22.75 11.96
CA GLN A 88 -21.90 24.08 12.30
C GLN A 88 -20.36 24.12 12.41
N VAL A 89 -19.66 23.22 11.71
CA VAL A 89 -18.20 23.08 11.72
C VAL A 89 -17.60 23.56 10.41
N VAL A 90 -16.42 24.19 10.50
CA VAL A 90 -15.60 24.54 9.32
C VAL A 90 -14.53 23.49 9.13
N TYR A 91 -14.57 22.79 7.99
CA TYR A 91 -13.52 21.91 7.53
C TYR A 91 -12.46 22.71 6.77
N THR A 92 -11.19 22.36 6.98
CA THR A 92 -10.04 22.99 6.32
C THR A 92 -9.20 21.96 5.57
N THR A 93 -8.60 22.38 4.45
CA THR A 93 -7.79 21.47 3.63
C THR A 93 -6.46 21.13 4.30
N SER A 94 -6.24 19.84 4.59
CA SER A 94 -4.94 19.26 4.96
C SER A 94 -4.62 18.03 4.09
N GLY A 95 -5.13 18.05 2.85
CA GLY A 95 -5.58 16.91 2.04
C GLY A 95 -4.58 15.86 1.56
N PHE A 96 -3.32 15.88 1.99
CA PHE A 96 -2.30 14.97 1.46
C PHE A 96 -2.01 13.76 2.35
N VAL A 97 -2.54 13.73 3.57
CA VAL A 97 -2.16 12.74 4.57
C VAL A 97 -2.54 11.30 4.18
N TRP A 98 -3.75 11.08 3.66
CA TRP A 98 -4.29 9.74 3.44
C TRP A 98 -4.05 9.19 2.03
N ILE A 99 -3.82 10.05 1.05
CA ILE A 99 -3.57 9.61 -0.34
C ILE A 99 -2.18 8.97 -0.51
N LEU A 100 -1.18 9.43 0.23
CA LEU A 100 0.18 8.86 0.20
C LEU A 100 0.21 7.38 0.65
N PRO A 101 -0.30 7.00 1.85
CA PRO A 101 -0.34 5.60 2.22
C PRO A 101 -1.27 4.79 1.29
N ALA A 102 -2.38 5.37 0.82
CA ALA A 102 -3.30 4.70 -0.10
C ALA A 102 -2.60 4.28 -1.41
N THR A 103 -1.86 5.20 -2.03
CA THR A 103 -1.13 4.97 -3.29
C THR A 103 0.04 4.00 -3.13
N LEU A 104 0.81 4.10 -2.05
CA LEU A 104 1.91 3.17 -1.76
C LEU A 104 1.40 1.74 -1.57
N LEU A 105 0.33 1.58 -0.78
CA LEU A 105 -0.31 0.28 -0.54
C LEU A 105 -0.93 -0.30 -1.81
N LEU A 106 -1.50 0.54 -2.68
CA LEU A 106 -2.01 0.11 -3.99
C LEU A 106 -0.88 -0.50 -4.83
N ALA A 107 0.23 0.22 -4.96
CA ALA A 107 1.39 -0.25 -5.73
C ALA A 107 1.98 -1.53 -5.15
N ALA A 108 2.13 -1.61 -3.83
CA ALA A 108 2.62 -2.80 -3.13
C ALA A 108 1.69 -4.01 -3.33
N GLY A 109 0.39 -3.80 -3.16
CA GLY A 109 -0.65 -4.81 -3.30
C GLY A 109 -0.70 -5.37 -4.72
N TRP A 110 -0.76 -4.48 -5.72
CA TRP A 110 -0.71 -4.82 -7.14
C TRP A 110 0.54 -5.65 -7.48
N PHE A 111 1.71 -5.19 -7.05
CA PHE A 111 2.97 -5.87 -7.32
C PHE A 111 3.02 -7.28 -6.71
N CYS A 112 2.61 -7.43 -5.44
CA CYS A 112 2.60 -8.72 -4.75
C CYS A 112 1.60 -9.69 -5.37
N PHE A 113 0.40 -9.20 -5.68
CA PHE A 113 -0.65 -9.98 -6.31
C PHE A 113 -0.21 -10.49 -7.70
N TRP A 114 0.36 -9.61 -8.53
CA TRP A 114 0.89 -9.95 -9.84
C TRP A 114 2.05 -10.97 -9.77
N ARG A 115 3.00 -10.78 -8.85
CA ARG A 115 4.07 -11.76 -8.59
C ARG A 115 3.54 -13.11 -8.10
N GLY A 116 2.48 -13.13 -7.30
CA GLY A 116 1.80 -14.34 -6.85
C GLY A 116 1.00 -15.06 -7.95
N TRP A 117 0.75 -14.39 -9.08
CA TRP A 117 0.02 -14.95 -10.22
C TRP A 117 0.90 -15.35 -11.40
N ARG A 118 2.06 -14.71 -11.57
CA ARG A 118 3.05 -15.10 -12.58
C ARG A 118 3.46 -16.58 -12.36
N ARG A 119 3.25 -17.41 -13.38
CA ARG A 119 3.50 -18.86 -13.36
C ARG A 119 4.99 -19.16 -13.34
#